data_AF-A0A6I1MSK8-F1
#
_entry.id   AF-A0A6I1MSK8-F1
#
_cell.length_a   1.000
_cell.length_b   1.000
_cell.length_c   1.000
_cell.angle_alpha   90.00
_cell.angle_beta   90.00
_cell.angle_gamma   90.00
#
_symmetry.space_group_name_H-M   'P 1'
#
loop_
_entity.id
_entity.type
_entity.pdbx_description
1 polymer ?
#
loop_
_entity_poly.entity_id
_entity_poly.type
_entity_poly.pdbx_seq_one_letter_code
_entity_poly.pdbx_strand_id
1 'polypeptide(L)'
;MCPNFQNTKDGQGFLPGRYLAAALLLTCATCATAKEIPRQCFDDAGKRFNLPRPDILRALAQQESSSACIARHSVNSNGTYDIGCMGINSSWLPMLHRQFGITEQDLLEPCTNVHVGAWIFAKNVRRFGDTWQAVGAYNAASESKRMEYAWKIYRHLNAAR
;
A
#
# COMPACT_ATOMS: atom_id res chain seq x y z
N MET A 1 -10.72 18.13 -28.08
CA MET A 1 -10.42 17.75 -29.46
C MET A 1 -10.07 16.26 -29.51
N CYS A 2 -10.99 15.44 -30.01
CA CYS A 2 -10.77 14.06 -30.43
C CYS A 2 -11.01 14.03 -31.95
N PRO A 3 -10.24 13.28 -32.75
CA PRO A 3 -10.49 13.22 -34.18
C PRO A 3 -11.79 12.48 -34.50
N ASN A 4 -12.51 13.05 -35.45
CA ASN A 4 -13.77 12.61 -36.04
C ASN A 4 -13.47 11.53 -37.09
N PHE A 5 -14.14 10.38 -37.04
CA PHE A 5 -14.10 9.41 -38.15
C PHE A 5 -15.52 9.21 -38.66
N GLN A 6 -15.81 9.80 -39.81
CA GLN A 6 -17.05 9.61 -40.54
C GLN A 6 -16.98 8.29 -41.32
N ASN A 7 -18.02 7.47 -41.16
CA ASN A 7 -18.28 6.30 -42.00
C ASN A 7 -18.74 6.75 -43.39
N THR A 8 -18.05 6.34 -44.43
CA THR A 8 -18.59 6.23 -45.79
C THR A 8 -18.71 4.77 -46.17
N LYS A 9 -19.90 4.39 -46.62
CA LYS A 9 -20.28 3.06 -47.05
C LYS A 9 -19.75 2.73 -48.45
N ASP A 10 -19.82 1.44 -48.73
CA ASP A 10 -20.00 0.78 -50.03
C ASP A 10 -18.75 0.38 -50.81
N GLY A 11 -18.67 -0.93 -51.03
CA GLY A 11 -17.65 -1.61 -51.82
C GLY A 11 -17.73 -3.13 -51.63
N GLN A 12 -18.84 -3.73 -52.07
CA GLN A 12 -18.99 -5.18 -52.14
C GLN A 12 -18.05 -5.73 -53.24
N GLY A 13 -17.10 -6.56 -52.84
CA GLY A 13 -16.21 -7.32 -53.72
C GLY A 13 -16.20 -8.79 -53.28
N PHE A 14 -16.63 -9.65 -54.19
CA PHE A 14 -16.82 -11.10 -54.07
C PHE A 14 -15.47 -11.84 -54.05
N LEU A 15 -15.21 -12.69 -53.04
CA LEU A 15 -14.24 -13.79 -53.12
C LEU A 15 -14.75 -15.02 -52.31
N PRO A 16 -14.73 -16.24 -52.88
CA PRO A 16 -15.12 -17.45 -52.18
C PRO A 16 -13.89 -18.01 -51.44
N GLY A 17 -13.90 -17.92 -50.11
CA GLY A 17 -12.80 -18.40 -49.29
C GLY A 17 -13.34 -18.86 -47.94
N ARG A 18 -13.06 -20.10 -47.60
CA ARG A 18 -13.35 -20.71 -46.30
C ARG A 18 -12.62 -19.90 -45.21
N TYR A 19 -13.33 -19.03 -44.50
CA TYR A 19 -12.78 -18.39 -43.30
C TYR A 19 -13.49 -18.97 -42.08
N LEU A 20 -12.77 -19.85 -41.39
CA LEU A 20 -13.06 -20.21 -40.01
C LEU A 20 -13.27 -18.91 -39.25
N ALA A 21 -14.48 -18.70 -38.72
CA ALA A 21 -14.75 -17.60 -37.82
C ALA A 21 -13.95 -17.85 -36.52
N ALA A 22 -12.74 -17.32 -36.46
CA ALA A 22 -12.00 -17.22 -35.22
C ALA A 22 -12.74 -16.22 -34.33
N ALA A 23 -13.57 -16.74 -33.42
CA ALA A 23 -14.15 -15.96 -32.35
C ALA A 23 -12.99 -15.40 -31.52
N LEU A 24 -12.66 -14.13 -31.74
CA LEU A 24 -11.66 -13.41 -30.97
C LEU A 24 -12.27 -13.18 -29.58
N LEU A 25 -12.08 -14.16 -28.69
CA LEU A 25 -12.39 -14.02 -27.28
C LEU A 25 -11.49 -12.91 -26.73
N LEU A 26 -12.03 -11.70 -26.59
CA LEU A 26 -11.42 -10.65 -25.78
C LEU A 26 -11.43 -11.15 -24.33
N THR A 27 -10.41 -11.91 -23.93
CA THR A 27 -10.16 -12.19 -22.53
C THR A 27 -9.72 -10.87 -21.90
N CYS A 28 -10.68 -10.18 -21.29
CA CYS A 28 -10.42 -9.03 -20.43
C CYS A 28 -9.54 -9.52 -19.29
N ALA A 29 -8.24 -9.24 -19.38
CA ALA A 29 -7.29 -9.51 -18.31
C ALA A 29 -7.77 -8.73 -17.09
N THR A 30 -8.23 -9.44 -16.06
CA THR A 30 -8.63 -8.84 -14.79
C THR A 30 -7.37 -8.26 -14.14
N CYS A 31 -7.15 -6.96 -14.26
CA CYS A 31 -6.21 -6.26 -13.40
C CYS A 31 -6.72 -6.41 -11.97
N ALA A 32 -5.96 -7.10 -11.12
CA ALA A 32 -6.21 -7.09 -9.68
C ALA A 32 -6.09 -5.64 -9.19
N THR A 33 -7.21 -5.04 -8.79
CA THR A 33 -7.23 -3.69 -8.26
C THR A 33 -6.64 -3.72 -6.85
N ALA A 34 -5.64 -2.88 -6.59
CA ALA A 34 -5.18 -2.67 -5.22
C ALA A 34 -6.33 -2.09 -4.40
N LYS A 35 -6.54 -2.62 -3.19
CA LYS A 35 -7.53 -2.04 -2.26
C LYS A 35 -7.04 -0.66 -1.84
N GLU A 36 -7.91 0.35 -1.97
CA GLU A 36 -7.67 1.68 -1.39
C GLU A 36 -7.81 1.64 0.13
N ILE A 37 -7.16 2.58 0.82
CA ILE A 37 -7.23 2.73 2.27
C ILE A 37 -8.30 3.78 2.60
N PRO A 38 -9.42 3.42 3.26
CA PRO A 38 -10.37 4.40 3.75
C PRO A 38 -9.69 5.39 4.71
N ARG A 39 -9.94 6.69 4.52
CA ARG A 39 -9.38 7.75 5.38
C ARG A 39 -9.67 7.52 6.87
N GLN A 40 -10.87 7.03 7.18
CA GLN A 40 -11.30 6.72 8.55
C GLN A 40 -10.38 5.72 9.26
N CYS A 41 -9.76 4.77 8.55
CA CYS A 41 -8.82 3.84 9.17
C CYS A 41 -7.67 4.59 9.87
N PHE A 42 -7.17 5.67 9.26
CA PHE A 42 -6.09 6.47 9.83
C PHE A 42 -6.56 7.27 11.06
N ASP A 43 -7.74 7.87 10.98
CA ASP A 43 -8.31 8.66 12.08
C ASP A 43 -8.59 7.78 13.30
N ASP A 44 -9.19 6.60 13.07
CA ASP A 44 -9.51 5.63 14.11
C ASP A 44 -8.25 5.03 14.72
N ALA A 45 -7.24 4.70 13.91
CA ALA A 45 -5.96 4.24 14.40
C ALA A 45 -5.22 5.30 15.22
N GLY A 46 -5.22 6.55 14.75
CA GLY A 46 -4.66 7.69 15.47
C GLY A 46 -5.25 7.86 16.86
N LYS A 47 -6.58 7.84 16.95
CA LYS A 47 -7.32 7.91 18.22
C LYS A 47 -7.04 6.70 19.11
N ARG A 48 -7.16 5.48 18.56
CA ARG A 48 -7.02 4.23 19.31
C ARG A 48 -5.67 4.12 20.02
N PHE A 49 -4.61 4.60 19.40
CA PHE A 49 -3.26 4.51 19.95
C PHE A 49 -2.74 5.82 20.54
N ASN A 50 -3.61 6.83 20.71
CA ASN A 50 -3.27 8.15 21.26
C ASN A 50 -2.03 8.77 20.58
N LEU A 51 -1.99 8.73 19.24
CA LEU A 51 -0.88 9.28 18.49
C LEU A 51 -0.98 10.81 18.45
N PRO A 52 0.05 11.57 18.88
CA PRO A 52 0.01 13.03 18.88
C PRO A 52 -0.11 13.64 17.47
N ARG A 53 0.46 12.94 16.47
CA ARG A 53 0.48 13.34 15.06
C ARG A 53 -0.06 12.22 14.17
N PRO A 54 -1.39 12.06 14.07
CA PRO A 54 -1.99 10.96 13.31
C PRO A 54 -1.84 11.12 11.79
N ASP A 55 -1.55 12.32 11.30
CA ASP A 55 -1.23 12.61 9.90
C ASP A 55 0.04 11.88 9.41
N ILE A 56 0.97 11.55 10.32
CA ILE A 56 2.15 10.71 10.03
C ILE A 56 1.75 9.35 9.45
N LEU A 57 0.63 8.77 9.87
CA LEU A 57 0.21 7.45 9.38
C LEU A 57 -0.04 7.44 7.87
N ARG A 58 -0.61 8.54 7.33
CA ARG A 58 -0.82 8.68 5.87
C ARG A 58 0.52 8.83 5.13
N ALA A 59 1.46 9.57 5.70
CA ALA A 59 2.80 9.72 5.13
C ALA A 59 3.60 8.40 5.19
N LEU A 60 3.42 7.58 6.24
CA LEU A 60 3.96 6.23 6.31
C LEU A 60 3.38 5.35 5.19
N ALA A 61 2.05 5.28 5.06
CA ALA A 61 1.42 4.50 3.98
C ALA A 61 1.91 4.93 2.58
N GLN A 62 2.04 6.24 2.36
CA GLN A 62 2.56 6.78 1.12
C GLN A 62 4.02 6.35 0.87
N GLN A 63 4.86 6.37 1.89
CA GLN A 63 6.26 5.97 1.79
C GLN A 63 6.44 4.46 1.60
N GLU A 64 5.61 3.65 2.25
CA GLU A 64 5.75 2.18 2.27
C GLU A 64 5.23 1.53 0.98
N SER A 65 4.11 2.02 0.44
CA SER A 65 3.49 1.35 -0.72
C SER A 65 2.81 2.29 -1.71
N SER A 66 3.07 3.61 -1.62
CA SER A 66 2.27 4.61 -2.34
C SER A 66 0.77 4.47 -2.04
N SER A 67 0.43 4.12 -0.80
CA SER A 67 -0.93 3.86 -0.32
C SER A 67 -1.64 2.66 -0.99
N ALA A 68 -0.94 1.82 -1.74
CA ALA A 68 -1.50 0.60 -2.31
C ALA A 68 -1.43 -0.56 -1.31
N CYS A 69 -2.57 -1.20 -0.98
CA CYS A 69 -2.56 -2.41 -0.16
C CYS A 69 -2.36 -3.65 -1.04
N ILE A 70 -1.10 -4.04 -1.23
CA ILE A 70 -0.72 -5.25 -1.98
C ILE A 70 -0.43 -6.42 -1.05
N ALA A 71 -0.55 -7.64 -1.55
CA ALA A 71 -0.41 -8.84 -0.72
C ALA A 71 0.97 -8.99 -0.10
N ARG A 72 2.02 -8.92 -0.93
CA ARG A 72 3.41 -9.01 -0.50
C ARG A 72 4.29 -8.14 -1.38
N HIS A 73 5.21 -7.42 -0.74
CA HIS A 73 6.32 -6.75 -1.41
C HIS A 73 7.42 -7.78 -1.77
N SER A 74 8.41 -7.35 -2.55
CA SER A 74 9.59 -8.18 -2.85
C SER A 74 10.31 -8.61 -1.56
N VAL A 75 10.94 -9.79 -1.59
CA VAL A 75 11.67 -10.33 -0.44
C VAL A 75 12.87 -9.43 -0.12
N ASN A 76 12.98 -9.06 1.15
CA ASN A 76 14.08 -8.29 1.70
C ASN A 76 15.37 -9.12 1.75
N SER A 77 16.53 -8.46 1.79
CA SER A 77 17.84 -9.14 1.80
C SER A 77 18.05 -10.10 2.97
N ASN A 78 17.29 -9.95 4.05
CA ASN A 78 17.32 -10.81 5.23
C ASN A 78 16.26 -11.95 5.18
N GLY A 79 15.58 -12.15 4.05
CA GLY A 79 14.56 -13.19 3.86
C GLY A 79 13.17 -12.85 4.38
N THR A 80 13.00 -11.70 5.05
CA THR A 80 11.66 -11.18 5.40
C THR A 80 11.00 -10.53 4.20
N TYR A 81 9.73 -10.14 4.31
CA TYR A 81 9.03 -9.38 3.29
C TYR A 81 7.98 -8.50 3.97
N ASP A 82 7.55 -7.45 3.28
CA ASP A 82 6.59 -6.50 3.83
C ASP A 82 5.18 -6.79 3.27
N ILE A 83 4.15 -6.50 4.08
CA ILE A 83 2.77 -6.92 3.83
C ILE A 83 1.84 -5.70 3.87
N GLY A 84 0.99 -5.57 2.86
CA GLY A 84 -0.03 -4.53 2.78
C GLY A 84 0.51 -3.11 2.61
N CYS A 85 -0.34 -2.15 2.98
CA CYS A 85 -0.15 -0.73 2.67
C CYS A 85 0.75 0.04 3.63
N MET A 86 0.99 -0.49 4.82
CA MET A 86 1.87 0.10 5.84
C MET A 86 3.22 -0.62 5.92
N GLY A 87 3.52 -1.51 4.95
CA GLY A 87 4.79 -2.23 4.88
C GLY A 87 5.07 -3.06 6.14
N ILE A 88 4.08 -3.82 6.62
CA ILE A 88 4.25 -4.60 7.86
C ILE A 88 5.21 -5.76 7.59
N ASN A 89 6.41 -5.68 8.15
CA ASN A 89 7.40 -6.72 7.97
C ASN A 89 6.93 -8.06 8.56
N SER A 90 7.14 -9.15 7.83
CA SER A 90 6.71 -10.51 8.19
C SER A 90 7.31 -11.03 9.49
N SER A 91 8.40 -10.43 9.99
CA SER A 91 8.94 -10.72 11.33
C SER A 91 7.98 -10.37 12.48
N TRP A 92 6.96 -9.53 12.25
CA TRP A 92 5.93 -9.22 13.24
C TRP A 92 4.88 -10.33 13.38
N LEU A 93 4.70 -11.18 12.36
CA LEU A 93 3.61 -12.18 12.31
C LEU A 93 3.55 -13.09 13.55
N PRO A 94 4.66 -13.66 14.07
CA PRO A 94 4.59 -14.50 15.26
C PRO A 94 4.08 -13.75 16.50
N MET A 95 4.46 -12.48 16.65
CA MET A 95 4.00 -11.64 17.76
C MET A 95 2.53 -11.26 17.60
N LEU A 96 2.13 -10.85 16.39
CA LEU A 96 0.76 -10.44 16.08
C LEU A 96 -0.23 -11.59 16.26
N HIS A 97 0.13 -12.79 15.78
CA HIS A 97 -0.69 -13.98 15.96
C HIS A 97 -0.84 -14.33 17.44
N ARG A 98 0.26 -14.35 18.20
CA ARG A 98 0.24 -14.69 19.62
C ARG A 98 -0.54 -13.67 20.47
N GLN A 99 -0.44 -12.38 20.16
CA GLN A 99 -1.05 -11.33 20.99
C GLN A 99 -2.49 -11.00 20.60
N PHE A 100 -2.83 -11.12 19.32
CA PHE A 100 -4.08 -10.60 18.78
C PHE A 100 -4.84 -11.59 17.89
N GLY A 101 -4.27 -12.77 17.62
CA GLY A 101 -4.81 -13.71 16.64
C GLY A 101 -4.68 -13.24 15.19
N ILE A 102 -3.98 -12.13 14.94
CA ILE A 102 -3.80 -11.55 13.60
C ILE A 102 -2.87 -12.44 12.79
N THR A 103 -3.38 -12.92 11.66
CA THR A 103 -2.66 -13.67 10.64
C THR A 103 -2.16 -12.74 9.55
N GLU A 104 -1.34 -13.28 8.64
CA GLU A 104 -0.94 -12.55 7.46
C GLU A 104 -2.12 -12.18 6.55
N GLN A 105 -3.12 -13.05 6.44
CA GLN A 105 -4.30 -12.79 5.62
C GLN A 105 -5.07 -11.57 6.11
N ASP A 106 -5.12 -11.37 7.43
CA ASP A 106 -5.78 -10.20 8.04
C ASP A 106 -5.06 -8.89 7.69
N LEU A 107 -3.75 -8.95 7.47
CA LEU A 107 -2.96 -7.78 7.05
C LEU A 107 -3.23 -7.36 5.59
N LEU A 108 -4.01 -8.14 4.83
CA LEU A 108 -4.47 -7.74 3.50
C LEU A 108 -5.69 -6.81 3.56
N GLU A 109 -6.36 -6.72 4.72
CA GLU A 109 -7.41 -5.74 4.91
C GLU A 109 -6.81 -4.36 5.25
N PRO A 110 -7.11 -3.30 4.45
CA PRO A 110 -6.48 -1.99 4.59
C PRO A 110 -6.54 -1.41 6.00
N CYS A 111 -7.72 -1.40 6.63
CA CYS A 111 -7.86 -0.87 7.98
C CYS A 111 -7.06 -1.69 9.01
N THR A 112 -7.09 -3.03 8.93
CA THR A 112 -6.30 -3.88 9.82
C THR A 112 -4.81 -3.57 9.70
N ASN A 113 -4.32 -3.43 8.47
CA ASN A 113 -2.93 -3.10 8.18
C ASN A 113 -2.55 -1.72 8.76
N VAL A 114 -3.41 -0.70 8.58
CA VAL A 114 -3.24 0.63 9.19
C VAL A 114 -3.22 0.58 10.71
N HIS A 115 -4.12 -0.18 11.34
CA HIS A 115 -4.13 -0.33 12.80
C HIS A 115 -2.87 -1.03 13.32
N VAL A 116 -2.38 -2.06 12.63
CA VAL A 116 -1.13 -2.73 12.99
C VAL A 116 0.07 -1.79 12.83
N GLY A 117 0.15 -1.05 11.72
CA GLY A 117 1.18 -0.04 11.52
C GLY A 117 1.15 1.03 12.60
N ALA A 118 -0.04 1.54 12.95
CA ALA A 118 -0.19 2.51 14.03
C ALA A 118 0.19 1.93 15.40
N TRP A 119 -0.09 0.65 15.68
CA TRP A 119 0.36 -0.02 16.89
C TRP A 119 1.89 -0.12 16.98
N ILE A 120 2.57 -0.47 15.87
CA ILE A 120 4.04 -0.47 15.78
C ILE A 120 4.57 0.94 16.00
N PHE A 121 4.02 1.94 15.31
CA PHE A 121 4.44 3.33 15.44
C PHE A 121 4.25 3.85 16.86
N ALA A 122 3.13 3.53 17.51
CA ALA A 122 2.88 3.89 18.90
C ALA A 122 3.92 3.28 19.86
N LYS A 123 4.43 2.08 19.60
CA LYS A 123 5.56 1.51 20.38
C LYS A 123 6.82 2.36 20.25
N ASN A 124 7.11 2.86 19.05
CA ASN A 124 8.25 3.75 18.82
C ASN A 124 8.06 5.10 19.50
N VAL A 125 6.87 5.69 19.44
CA VAL A 125 6.53 6.93 20.14
C VAL A 125 6.67 6.75 21.66
N ARG A 126 6.22 5.63 22.22
CA ARG A 126 6.43 5.34 23.66
C ARG A 126 7.91 5.22 24.02
N ARG A 127 8.75 4.72 23.12
CA ARG A 127 10.19 4.52 23.37
C ARG A 127 11.00 5.80 23.20
N PHE A 128 10.68 6.62 22.20
CA PHE A 128 11.51 7.77 21.79
C PHE A 128 10.80 9.12 21.92
N GLY A 129 9.58 9.16 22.46
CA GLY A 129 8.72 10.35 22.47
C GLY A 129 8.14 10.66 21.09
N ASP A 130 7.36 11.74 20.99
CA ASP A 130 6.89 12.27 19.70
C ASP A 130 8.03 13.00 18.96
N THR A 131 8.98 12.23 18.47
CA THR A 131 10.21 12.73 17.84
C THR A 131 10.39 12.13 16.45
N TRP A 132 11.23 12.77 15.63
CA TRP A 132 11.64 12.19 14.34
C TRP A 132 12.39 10.86 14.50
N GLN A 133 12.99 10.62 15.66
CA GLN A 133 13.60 9.32 15.96
C GLN A 133 12.54 8.21 16.06
N ALA A 134 11.36 8.49 16.63
CA ALA A 134 10.24 7.55 16.66
C ALA A 134 9.72 7.24 15.25
N VAL A 135 9.63 8.25 14.39
CA VAL A 135 9.22 8.10 12.98
C VAL A 135 10.23 7.23 12.23
N GLY A 136 11.52 7.55 12.33
CA GLY A 136 12.60 6.78 11.73
C GLY A 136 12.63 5.32 12.18
N ALA A 137 12.35 5.07 13.46
CA ALA A 137 12.35 3.74 14.05
C ALA A 137 11.26 2.81 13.50
N TYR A 138 10.33 3.32 12.68
CA TYR A 138 9.33 2.50 12.00
C TYR A 138 9.98 1.50 11.03
N ASN A 139 11.02 1.94 10.30
CA ASN A 139 11.68 1.14 9.26
C ASN A 139 13.11 0.73 9.62
N ALA A 140 13.79 1.46 10.52
CA ALA A 140 15.21 1.27 10.76
C ALA A 140 15.60 1.15 12.24
N ALA A 141 16.58 0.29 12.53
CA ALA A 141 17.18 0.18 13.87
C ALA A 141 18.33 1.17 14.09
N SER A 142 19.23 1.33 13.10
CA SER A 142 20.38 2.23 13.24
C SER A 142 19.96 3.70 13.19
N GLU A 143 20.62 4.54 13.97
CA GLU A 143 20.25 5.96 14.08
C GLU A 143 20.35 6.73 12.75
N SER A 144 21.43 6.52 12.00
CA SER A 144 21.60 7.15 10.68
C SER A 144 20.44 6.83 9.73
N LYS A 145 20.09 5.55 9.59
CA LYS A 145 18.99 5.09 8.74
C LYS A 145 17.62 5.58 9.24
N ARG A 146 17.44 5.69 10.56
CA ARG A 146 16.23 6.30 11.13
C ARG A 146 16.07 7.75 10.68
N MET A 147 17.16 8.52 10.68
CA MET A 147 17.11 9.91 10.22
C MET A 147 16.86 10.02 8.71
N GLU A 148 17.49 9.17 7.90
CA GLU A 148 17.20 9.10 6.47
C GLU A 148 15.71 8.79 6.20
N TYR A 149 15.15 7.81 6.91
CA TYR A 149 13.75 7.44 6.77
C TYR A 149 12.81 8.55 7.25
N ALA A 150 13.09 9.15 8.41
CA ALA A 150 12.32 10.28 8.93
C ALA A 150 12.25 11.46 7.94
N TRP A 151 13.36 11.75 7.23
CA TRP A 151 13.37 12.77 6.18
C TRP A 151 12.46 12.45 5.01
N LYS A 152 12.32 11.17 4.62
CA LYS A 152 11.36 10.76 3.59
C LYS A 152 9.93 11.04 4.04
N ILE A 153 9.59 10.69 5.29
CA ILE A 153 8.27 10.96 5.86
C ILE A 153 7.98 12.45 5.96
N TYR A 154 8.97 13.25 6.38
CA TYR A 154 8.85 14.71 6.38
C TYR A 154 8.49 15.26 5.00
N ARG A 155 9.13 14.76 3.93
CA ARG A 155 8.81 15.21 2.56
C ARG A 155 7.37 14.89 2.16
N HIS A 156 6.87 13.70 2.47
CA HIS A 156 5.47 13.33 2.20
C HIS A 156 4.47 14.22 2.94
N LEU A 157 4.75 14.57 4.20
CA LEU A 157 3.89 15.47 4.98
C LEU A 157 3.80 16.88 4.39
N ASN A 158 4.88 17.37 3.81
CA ASN A 158 4.92 18.73 3.23
C ASN A 158 4.45 18.77 1.77
N ALA A 159 4.52 17.66 1.03
CA ALA A 159 3.96 17.57 -0.32
C ALA A 159 2.42 17.45 -0.32
N ALA A 160 1.83 17.03 0.80
CA ALA A 160 0.39 16.89 0.97
C ALA A 160 -0.31 18.15 1.53
N ARG A 161 0.41 19.27 1.65
CA ARG A 161 -0.08 20.60 2.07
C ARG A 161 -0.10 21.54 0.88
#